data_AF-A0A3R7NYM5-F1
#
_entry.id   AF-A0A3R7NYM5-F1
#
_cell.length_a   1.000
_cell.length_b   1.000
_cell.length_c   1.000
_cell.angle_alpha   90.00
_cell.angle_beta   90.00
_cell.angle_gamma   90.00
#
_symmetry.space_group_name_H-M   'P 1'
#
loop_
_entity.id
_entity.type
_entity.pdbx_description
1 polymer ?
#
loop_
_entity_poly.entity_id
_entity_poly.type
_entity_poly.pdbx_seq_one_letter_code
_entity_poly.pdbx_strand_id
1 'polypeptide(L)'
;MTIKGTIRFEDLGEPVQRLLRSLRAGYTDEDMALLEYVSVKDMAKIYGEMSSDRHAEEIWDELRAALKARQEKAARRELELHSREQQLALEREADERARREQEELEEAERQAAEARRERREARRKRREEQAEEEAAAAAAAAEEAAMRAAEEEERQRKAEKRRKRREARERELQEQQEALEAERQKHAAGNSTSQKKAWEEYVASHPLEFGGCNQNIEQKHVEHKLKAPPAATKELLNRTYTPKCPRCATKFMVPPKAWDCPLCLRRTRLHIKVWQPDDSSSECMICHTGIGRFSRHHCRSCGRLVCDTCSMTKAVIPALGFNVATKICDDCAQLGRRLVSNQ
;
A
#
# COMPACT_ATOMS: atom_id res chain seq x y z
N MET A 1 -16.77 -19.13 36.95
CA MET A 1 -15.92 -19.11 35.73
C MET A 1 -16.01 -17.70 35.17
N THR A 2 -15.03 -16.86 35.44
CA THR A 2 -14.95 -15.50 34.91
C THR A 2 -14.65 -15.57 33.41
N ILE A 3 -15.53 -15.00 32.60
CA ILE A 3 -15.34 -14.87 31.16
C ILE A 3 -14.07 -14.05 30.94
N LYS A 4 -13.01 -14.69 30.42
CA LYS A 4 -11.80 -13.99 29.98
C LYS A 4 -12.21 -12.98 28.90
N GLY A 5 -12.07 -11.68 29.17
CA GLY A 5 -12.26 -10.62 28.17
C GLY A 5 -13.15 -9.45 28.59
N THR A 6 -13.90 -9.55 29.69
CA THR A 6 -14.76 -8.43 30.11
C THR A 6 -13.98 -7.47 31.00
N ILE A 7 -13.70 -6.26 30.51
CA ILE A 7 -13.12 -5.17 31.31
C ILE A 7 -14.01 -4.93 32.54
N ARG A 8 -13.41 -4.82 33.72
CA ARG A 8 -14.15 -4.49 34.94
C ARG A 8 -14.50 -3.01 34.92
N PHE A 9 -15.67 -2.66 35.45
CA PHE A 9 -16.11 -1.27 35.53
C PHE A 9 -15.10 -0.36 36.23
N GLU A 10 -14.45 -0.84 37.30
CA GLU A 10 -13.47 -0.07 38.07
C GLU A 10 -12.18 0.25 37.30
N ASP A 11 -11.90 -0.50 36.23
CA ASP A 11 -10.71 -0.33 35.38
C ASP A 11 -10.90 0.72 34.29
N LEU A 12 -12.14 1.18 34.07
CA LEU A 12 -12.48 2.21 33.10
C LEU A 12 -12.01 3.60 33.59
N GLY A 13 -11.65 4.48 32.65
CA GLY A 13 -11.39 5.87 32.97
C GLY A 13 -12.63 6.60 33.51
N GLU A 14 -12.42 7.58 34.40
CA GLU A 14 -13.49 8.37 35.02
C GLU A 14 -14.52 8.94 34.02
N PRO A 15 -14.13 9.44 32.81
CA PRO A 15 -15.12 9.91 31.84
C PRO A 15 -16.10 8.82 31.39
N VAL A 16 -15.61 7.59 31.18
CA VAL A 16 -16.43 6.45 30.76
C VAL A 16 -17.29 5.96 31.93
N GLN A 17 -16.73 5.88 33.13
CA GLN A 17 -17.52 5.52 34.32
C GLN A 17 -18.67 6.52 34.57
N ARG A 18 -18.39 7.82 34.45
CA ARG A 18 -19.40 8.88 34.63
C ARG A 18 -20.46 8.84 33.54
N LEU A 19 -20.06 8.59 32.29
CA LEU A 19 -20.99 8.40 31.18
C LEU A 19 -21.92 7.22 31.49
N LEU A 20 -21.36 6.04 31.81
CA LEU A 20 -22.13 4.83 32.12
C LEU A 20 -23.08 5.02 33.31
N ARG A 21 -22.66 5.71 34.39
CA ARG A 21 -23.54 6.05 35.52
C ARG A 21 -24.71 6.97 35.14
N SER A 22 -24.57 7.74 34.06
CA SER A 22 -25.58 8.69 33.61
C SER A 22 -26.59 8.09 32.62
N LEU A 23 -26.37 6.84 32.19
CA LEU A 23 -27.28 6.13 31.29
C LEU A 23 -28.51 5.61 32.03
N ARG A 24 -29.71 6.01 31.59
CA ARG A 24 -30.96 5.55 32.20
C ARG A 24 -31.29 4.11 31.83
N ALA A 25 -30.93 3.69 30.62
CA ALA A 25 -31.17 2.34 30.12
C ALA A 25 -30.15 1.30 30.61
N GLY A 26 -29.09 1.71 31.33
CA GLY A 26 -28.00 0.82 31.72
C GLY A 26 -27.11 0.37 30.55
N TYR A 27 -26.28 -0.65 30.78
CA TYR A 27 -25.37 -1.23 29.80
C TYR A 27 -25.40 -2.77 29.87
N THR A 28 -25.08 -3.43 28.76
CA THR A 28 -25.07 -4.90 28.64
C THR A 28 -23.65 -5.48 28.75
N ASP A 29 -23.52 -6.81 28.88
CA ASP A 29 -22.21 -7.47 28.87
C ASP A 29 -21.49 -7.32 27.50
N GLU A 30 -22.25 -7.29 26.41
CA GLU A 30 -21.74 -7.01 25.06
C GLU A 30 -21.19 -5.59 24.95
N ASP A 31 -21.86 -4.64 25.60
CA ASP A 31 -21.38 -3.26 25.67
C ASP A 31 -20.07 -3.15 26.46
N MET A 32 -19.94 -3.89 27.57
CA MET A 32 -18.71 -3.93 28.35
C MET A 32 -17.55 -4.55 27.58
N ALA A 33 -17.81 -5.53 26.71
CA ALA A 33 -16.81 -6.11 25.83
C ALA A 33 -16.31 -5.10 24.78
N LEU A 34 -17.19 -4.23 24.26
CA LEU A 34 -16.79 -3.19 23.30
C LEU A 34 -15.81 -2.17 23.91
N LEU A 35 -15.87 -1.95 25.22
CA LEU A 35 -15.01 -1.00 25.92
C LEU A 35 -13.53 -1.38 25.87
N GLU A 36 -13.18 -2.62 25.50
CA GLU A 36 -11.80 -3.04 25.22
C GLU A 36 -11.17 -2.25 24.08
N TYR A 37 -11.98 -1.76 23.15
CA TYR A 37 -11.54 -0.98 21.99
C TYR A 37 -11.57 0.53 22.22
N VAL A 38 -11.90 1.00 23.43
CA VAL A 38 -11.95 2.43 23.79
C VAL A 38 -10.54 2.99 23.91
N SER A 39 -10.27 4.04 23.15
CA SER A 39 -9.01 4.75 23.17
C SER A 39 -9.04 5.94 24.12
N VAL A 40 -7.86 6.42 24.55
CA VAL A 40 -7.71 7.66 25.34
C VAL A 40 -8.35 8.87 24.62
N LYS A 41 -8.35 8.88 23.28
CA LYS A 41 -9.00 9.92 22.48
C LYS A 41 -10.53 9.87 22.60
N ASP A 42 -11.11 8.67 22.69
CA ASP A 42 -12.54 8.52 22.93
C ASP A 42 -12.89 9.01 24.34
N MET A 43 -12.06 8.71 25.35
CA MET A 43 -12.23 9.22 26.71
C MET A 43 -12.18 10.75 26.76
N ALA A 44 -11.23 11.37 26.02
CA ALA A 44 -11.15 12.83 25.91
C ALA A 44 -12.38 13.43 25.21
N LYS A 45 -12.88 12.78 24.15
CA LYS A 45 -14.11 13.20 23.46
C LYS A 45 -15.31 13.14 24.41
N ILE A 46 -15.47 12.03 25.14
CA ILE A 46 -16.55 11.87 26.13
C ILE A 46 -16.47 12.96 27.19
N TYR A 47 -15.27 13.23 27.73
CA TYR A 47 -15.09 14.27 28.74
C TYR A 47 -15.47 15.67 28.21
N GLY A 48 -15.06 15.99 26.97
CA GLY A 48 -15.41 17.25 26.31
C GLY A 48 -16.90 17.37 26.00
N GLU A 49 -17.53 16.34 25.46
CA GLU A 49 -18.95 16.37 25.10
C GLU A 49 -19.86 16.38 26.33
N MET A 50 -19.52 15.66 27.40
CA MET A 50 -20.25 15.74 28.68
C MET A 50 -20.14 17.11 29.35
N SER A 51 -19.21 17.97 28.92
CA SER A 51 -19.12 19.35 29.40
C SER A 51 -20.06 20.31 28.65
N SER A 52 -20.61 19.86 27.52
CA SER A 52 -21.67 20.53 26.77
C SER A 52 -23.05 19.97 27.15
N ASP A 53 -24.14 20.65 26.79
CA ASP A 53 -25.53 20.22 27.09
C ASP A 53 -26.00 18.95 26.30
N ARG A 54 -25.08 18.10 25.82
CA ARG A 54 -25.40 16.83 25.14
C ARG A 54 -25.86 15.77 26.13
N HIS A 55 -26.85 14.96 25.74
CA HIS A 55 -27.35 13.85 26.56
C HIS A 55 -26.36 12.66 26.58
N ALA A 56 -26.23 12.02 27.74
CA ALA A 56 -25.38 10.84 27.94
C ALA A 56 -25.71 9.68 26.98
N GLU A 57 -27.00 9.48 26.66
CA GLU A 57 -27.45 8.42 25.75
C GLU A 57 -26.94 8.63 24.32
N GLU A 58 -26.98 9.86 23.82
CA GLU A 58 -26.48 10.20 22.49
C GLU A 58 -24.95 10.00 22.38
N ILE A 59 -24.20 10.42 23.41
CA ILE A 59 -22.75 10.24 23.47
C ILE A 59 -22.40 8.74 23.47
N TRP A 60 -23.17 7.95 24.22
CA TRP A 60 -22.98 6.52 24.35
C TRP A 60 -23.29 5.76 23.06
N ASP A 61 -24.37 6.11 22.35
CA ASP A 61 -24.72 5.45 21.10
C ASP A 61 -23.69 5.72 19.99
N GLU A 62 -23.17 6.96 19.90
CA GLU A 62 -22.06 7.28 18.99
C GLU A 62 -20.80 6.47 19.33
N LEU A 63 -20.45 6.40 20.61
CA LEU A 63 -19.29 5.65 21.08
C LEU A 63 -19.44 4.16 20.75
N ARG A 64 -20.58 3.56 21.11
CA ARG A 64 -20.91 2.16 20.85
C ARG A 64 -20.81 1.84 19.36
N ALA A 65 -21.36 2.69 18.48
CA ALA A 65 -21.26 2.51 17.04
C ALA A 65 -19.79 2.56 16.54
N ALA A 66 -19.00 3.51 17.05
CA ALA A 66 -17.58 3.63 16.69
C ALA A 66 -16.75 2.41 17.16
N LEU A 67 -17.05 1.87 18.34
CA LEU A 67 -16.38 0.67 18.87
C LEU A 67 -16.74 -0.57 18.07
N LYS A 68 -18.02 -0.79 17.75
CA LYS A 68 -18.47 -1.88 16.88
C LYS A 68 -17.78 -1.85 15.52
N ALA A 69 -17.71 -0.68 14.89
CA ALA A 69 -17.02 -0.51 13.61
C ALA A 69 -15.52 -0.88 13.68
N ARG A 70 -14.83 -0.58 14.79
CA ARG A 70 -13.43 -0.99 14.99
C ARG A 70 -13.29 -2.49 15.20
N GLN A 71 -14.15 -3.09 16.01
CA GLN A 71 -14.18 -4.53 16.23
C GLN A 71 -14.40 -5.30 14.92
N GLU A 72 -15.40 -4.89 14.12
CA GLU A 72 -15.64 -5.48 12.80
C GLU A 72 -14.44 -5.32 11.87
N LYS A 73 -13.79 -4.16 11.88
CA LYS A 73 -12.58 -3.92 11.07
C LYS A 73 -11.43 -4.83 11.49
N ALA A 74 -11.24 -5.04 12.79
CA ALA A 74 -10.23 -5.97 13.31
C ALA A 74 -10.55 -7.41 12.88
N ALA A 75 -11.79 -7.87 13.06
CA ALA A 75 -12.23 -9.21 12.65
C ALA A 75 -12.08 -9.44 11.13
N ARG A 76 -12.41 -8.45 10.29
CA ARG A 76 -12.18 -8.53 8.83
C ARG A 76 -10.69 -8.71 8.49
N ARG A 77 -9.81 -7.98 9.18
CA ARG A 77 -8.35 -8.09 8.98
C ARG A 77 -7.83 -9.46 9.40
N GLU A 78 -8.34 -10.04 10.48
CA GLU A 78 -8.01 -11.39 10.92
C GLU A 78 -8.44 -12.45 9.90
N LEU A 79 -9.65 -12.34 9.35
CA LEU A 79 -10.14 -13.23 8.29
C LEU A 79 -9.29 -13.12 7.01
N GLU A 80 -8.92 -11.91 6.60
CA GLU A 80 -8.06 -11.68 5.43
C GLU A 80 -6.68 -12.32 5.61
N LEU A 81 -6.08 -12.19 6.80
CA LEU A 81 -4.81 -12.82 7.14
C LEU A 81 -4.92 -14.35 7.10
N HIS A 82 -5.95 -14.93 7.72
CA HIS A 82 -6.18 -16.37 7.69
C HIS A 82 -6.35 -16.89 6.25
N SER A 83 -7.09 -16.17 5.41
CA SER A 83 -7.27 -16.54 4.00
C SER A 83 -5.94 -16.52 3.24
N ARG A 84 -5.10 -15.52 3.48
CA ARG A 84 -3.77 -15.40 2.88
C ARG A 84 -2.83 -16.52 3.33
N GLU A 85 -2.87 -16.92 4.60
CA GLU A 85 -2.10 -18.04 5.13
C GLU A 85 -2.48 -19.37 4.45
N GLN A 86 -3.79 -19.63 4.30
CA GLN A 86 -4.28 -20.80 3.57
C GLN A 86 -3.81 -20.80 2.11
N GLN A 87 -3.88 -19.67 1.43
CA GLN A 87 -3.43 -19.55 0.04
C GLN A 87 -1.93 -19.84 -0.10
N LEU A 88 -1.10 -19.32 0.82
CA LEU A 88 0.33 -19.59 0.83
C LEU A 88 0.65 -21.07 1.11
N ALA A 89 -0.12 -21.72 1.98
CA ALA A 89 0.02 -23.16 2.21
C ALA A 89 -0.27 -23.97 0.93
N LEU A 90 -1.36 -23.66 0.23
CA LEU A 90 -1.71 -24.30 -1.05
C LEU A 90 -0.65 -24.06 -2.14
N GLU A 91 -0.11 -22.83 -2.23
CA GLU A 91 0.99 -22.53 -3.15
C GLU A 91 2.25 -23.36 -2.83
N ARG A 92 2.61 -23.47 -1.54
CA ARG A 92 3.76 -24.29 -1.09
C ARG A 92 3.59 -25.75 -1.46
N GLU A 93 2.41 -26.32 -1.23
CA GLU A 93 2.12 -27.70 -1.60
C GLU A 93 2.16 -27.91 -3.12
N ALA A 94 1.61 -26.98 -3.90
CA ALA A 94 1.66 -27.06 -5.37
C ALA A 94 3.09 -26.99 -5.90
N ASP A 95 3.92 -26.14 -5.31
CA ASP A 95 5.34 -26.02 -5.65
C ASP A 95 6.17 -27.24 -5.25
N GLU A 96 5.78 -27.93 -4.18
CA GLU A 96 6.39 -29.20 -3.79
C GLU A 96 5.99 -30.33 -4.75
N ARG A 97 4.70 -30.42 -5.12
CA ARG A 97 4.23 -31.37 -6.14
C ARG A 97 4.94 -31.17 -7.48
N ALA A 98 5.03 -29.93 -7.97
CA ALA A 98 5.72 -29.63 -9.22
C ALA A 98 7.21 -29.98 -9.17
N ARG A 99 7.87 -29.86 -8.00
CA ARG A 99 9.27 -30.30 -7.84
C ARG A 99 9.40 -31.81 -7.92
N ARG A 100 8.51 -32.56 -7.27
CA ARG A 100 8.50 -34.03 -7.35
C ARG A 100 8.25 -34.53 -8.77
N GLU A 101 7.27 -33.94 -9.47
CA GLU A 101 7.01 -34.24 -10.89
C GLU A 101 8.22 -33.94 -11.78
N GLN A 102 8.93 -32.84 -11.53
CA GLN A 102 10.16 -32.52 -12.27
C GLN A 102 11.28 -33.53 -11.98
N GLU A 103 11.48 -33.93 -10.73
CA GLU A 103 12.49 -34.93 -10.35
C GLU A 103 12.20 -36.29 -11.01
N GLU A 104 10.93 -36.72 -11.04
CA GLU A 104 10.48 -37.94 -11.73
C GLU A 104 10.74 -37.88 -13.25
N LEU A 105 10.44 -36.73 -13.89
CA LEU A 105 10.71 -36.53 -15.31
C LEU A 105 12.22 -36.57 -15.62
N GLU A 106 13.03 -35.93 -14.80
CA GLU A 106 14.50 -35.94 -14.95
C GLU A 106 15.08 -37.35 -14.72
N GLU A 107 14.54 -38.13 -13.78
CA GLU A 107 14.93 -39.52 -13.58
C GLU A 107 14.54 -40.40 -14.77
N ALA A 108 13.31 -40.26 -15.28
CA ALA A 108 12.86 -40.98 -16.47
C ALA A 108 13.72 -40.64 -17.71
N GLU A 109 14.13 -39.38 -17.87
CA GLU A 109 15.04 -38.96 -18.93
C GLU A 109 16.44 -39.59 -18.75
N ARG A 110 16.98 -39.62 -17.53
CA ARG A 110 18.25 -40.29 -17.20
C ARG A 110 18.20 -41.78 -17.57
N GLN A 111 17.16 -42.49 -17.14
CA GLN A 111 16.96 -43.91 -17.46
C GLN A 111 16.82 -44.14 -18.98
N ALA A 112 16.08 -43.28 -19.68
CA ALA A 112 15.92 -43.36 -21.13
C ALA A 112 17.25 -43.11 -21.88
N ALA A 113 18.07 -42.17 -21.39
CA ALA A 113 19.40 -41.87 -21.94
C ALA A 113 20.37 -43.04 -21.72
N GLU A 114 20.36 -43.66 -20.53
CA GLU A 114 21.13 -44.86 -20.23
C GLU A 114 20.74 -46.02 -21.14
N ALA A 115 19.44 -46.31 -21.27
CA ALA A 115 18.96 -47.34 -22.19
C ALA A 115 19.32 -47.05 -23.66
N ARG A 116 19.36 -45.76 -24.08
CA ARG A 116 19.86 -45.38 -25.41
C ARG A 116 21.37 -45.64 -25.54
N ARG A 117 22.16 -45.37 -24.50
CA ARG A 117 23.60 -45.64 -24.45
C ARG A 117 23.88 -47.13 -24.55
N GLU A 118 23.19 -47.96 -23.77
CA GLU A 118 23.30 -49.43 -23.83
C GLU A 118 22.92 -49.98 -25.21
N ARG A 119 21.82 -49.48 -25.82
CA ARG A 119 21.45 -49.85 -27.19
C ARG A 119 22.52 -49.48 -28.22
N ARG A 120 23.14 -48.29 -28.07
CA ARG A 120 24.25 -47.85 -28.92
C ARG A 120 25.48 -48.71 -28.71
N GLU A 121 25.82 -49.06 -27.48
CA GLU A 121 26.96 -49.92 -27.14
C GLU A 121 26.74 -51.36 -27.64
N ALA A 122 25.54 -51.91 -27.52
CA ALA A 122 25.19 -53.22 -28.08
C ALA A 122 25.25 -53.21 -29.62
N ARG A 123 24.80 -52.12 -30.28
CA ARG A 123 24.99 -51.92 -31.72
C ARG A 123 26.47 -51.77 -32.08
N ARG A 124 27.25 -51.07 -31.25
CA ARG A 124 28.69 -50.88 -31.42
C ARG A 124 29.43 -52.20 -31.27
N LYS A 125 29.17 -53.01 -30.24
CA LYS A 125 29.74 -54.36 -30.08
C LYS A 125 29.41 -55.26 -31.27
N ARG A 126 28.15 -55.27 -31.74
CA ARG A 126 27.78 -56.00 -32.98
C ARG A 126 28.47 -55.47 -34.23
N ARG A 127 28.76 -54.16 -34.28
CA ARG A 127 29.51 -53.51 -35.37
C ARG A 127 31.01 -53.72 -35.25
N GLU A 128 31.58 -53.77 -34.05
CA GLU A 128 33.00 -54.04 -33.76
C GLU A 128 33.33 -55.52 -33.96
N GLU A 129 32.41 -56.42 -33.61
CA GLU A 129 32.41 -57.83 -34.06
C GLU A 129 32.34 -57.93 -35.59
N GLN A 130 31.94 -56.86 -36.29
CA GLN A 130 31.86 -56.78 -37.76
C GLN A 130 32.87 -55.83 -38.41
N ALA A 131 33.64 -55.03 -37.66
CA ALA A 131 34.44 -53.93 -38.21
C ALA A 131 35.58 -53.56 -37.27
N GLU A 132 36.77 -54.00 -37.65
CA GLU A 132 38.07 -53.53 -37.17
C GLU A 132 38.47 -52.19 -37.84
N GLU A 133 37.51 -51.34 -38.26
CA GLU A 133 37.78 -50.15 -39.08
C GLU A 133 36.87 -48.95 -38.71
N GLU A 134 37.52 -47.79 -38.57
CA GLU A 134 36.99 -46.41 -38.58
C GLU A 134 36.55 -45.72 -37.27
N ALA A 135 37.46 -44.87 -36.77
CA ALA A 135 37.31 -43.93 -35.67
C ALA A 135 36.91 -42.52 -36.17
N ALA A 136 35.67 -42.08 -35.90
CA ALA A 136 35.20 -40.72 -36.20
C ALA A 136 34.04 -40.24 -35.28
N ALA A 137 34.17 -40.33 -33.94
CA ALA A 137 33.07 -40.02 -33.00
C ALA A 137 33.36 -38.98 -31.91
N ALA A 138 34.54 -38.34 -31.88
CA ALA A 138 34.96 -37.52 -30.73
C ALA A 138 34.54 -36.04 -30.77
N ALA A 139 34.15 -35.47 -31.91
CA ALA A 139 33.90 -34.02 -32.03
C ALA A 139 32.44 -33.59 -31.70
N ALA A 140 31.44 -34.43 -31.98
CA ALA A 140 30.03 -34.08 -31.73
C ALA A 140 29.64 -34.13 -30.24
N ALA A 141 30.37 -34.89 -29.42
CA ALA A 141 30.10 -35.03 -27.98
C ALA A 141 30.48 -33.77 -27.17
N ALA A 142 31.45 -32.98 -27.63
CA ALA A 142 31.88 -31.76 -26.96
C ALA A 142 30.87 -30.60 -27.13
N GLU A 143 30.22 -30.51 -28.30
CA GLU A 143 29.24 -29.47 -28.59
C GLU A 143 27.89 -29.73 -27.90
N GLU A 144 27.47 -31.00 -27.80
CA GLU A 144 26.30 -31.41 -27.01
C GLU A 144 26.51 -31.18 -25.51
N ALA A 145 27.73 -31.41 -24.99
CA ALA A 145 28.08 -31.15 -23.60
C ALA A 145 28.05 -29.64 -23.25
N ALA A 146 28.49 -28.78 -24.18
CA ALA A 146 28.46 -27.33 -23.99
C ALA A 146 27.03 -26.76 -23.95
N MET A 147 26.12 -27.26 -24.78
CA MET A 147 24.71 -26.84 -24.75
C MET A 147 23.99 -27.26 -23.45
N ARG A 148 24.25 -28.48 -22.96
CA ARG A 148 23.67 -28.96 -21.70
C ARG A 148 24.18 -28.14 -20.49
N ALA A 149 25.45 -27.77 -20.48
CA ALA A 149 26.01 -26.91 -19.45
C ALA A 149 25.37 -25.50 -19.43
N ALA A 150 25.10 -24.93 -20.61
CA ALA A 150 24.42 -23.64 -20.72
C ALA A 150 22.96 -23.71 -20.26
N GLU A 151 22.25 -24.78 -20.58
CA GLU A 151 20.86 -25.00 -20.14
C GLU A 151 20.77 -25.21 -18.62
N GLU A 152 21.73 -25.94 -18.04
CA GLU A 152 21.82 -26.15 -16.60
C GLU A 152 22.12 -24.85 -15.84
N GLU A 153 23.01 -24.00 -16.36
CA GLU A 153 23.28 -22.68 -15.78
C GLU A 153 22.02 -21.78 -15.82
N GLU A 154 21.24 -21.83 -16.90
CA GLU A 154 19.98 -21.10 -17.00
C GLU A 154 18.93 -21.63 -16.00
N ARG A 155 18.84 -22.95 -15.82
CA ARG A 155 17.97 -23.58 -14.80
C ARG A 155 18.38 -23.13 -13.39
N GLN A 156 19.66 -23.12 -13.07
CA GLN A 156 20.18 -22.65 -11.77
C GLN A 156 19.85 -21.18 -11.53
N ARG A 157 20.04 -20.30 -12.52
CA ARG A 157 19.65 -18.88 -12.43
C ARG A 157 18.15 -18.68 -12.20
N LYS A 158 17.30 -19.48 -12.86
CA LYS A 158 15.84 -19.46 -12.67
C LYS A 158 15.45 -19.97 -11.27
N ALA A 159 16.08 -21.04 -10.79
CA ALA A 159 15.87 -21.60 -9.46
C ALA A 159 16.27 -20.61 -8.35
N GLU A 160 17.43 -19.96 -8.49
CA GLU A 160 17.90 -18.94 -7.54
C GLU A 160 16.96 -17.73 -7.49
N LYS A 161 16.46 -17.27 -8.65
CA LYS A 161 15.47 -16.19 -8.73
C LYS A 161 14.14 -16.57 -8.07
N ARG A 162 13.70 -17.84 -8.18
CA ARG A 162 12.53 -18.35 -7.47
C ARG A 162 12.78 -18.42 -5.96
N ARG A 163 13.95 -18.91 -5.53
CA ARG A 163 14.35 -18.94 -4.12
C ARG A 163 14.33 -17.55 -3.49
N LYS A 164 15.00 -16.57 -4.12
CA LYS A 164 15.00 -15.17 -3.67
C LYS A 164 13.60 -14.56 -3.58
N ARG A 165 12.67 -14.93 -4.48
CA ARG A 165 11.27 -14.49 -4.42
C ARG A 165 10.51 -15.13 -3.25
N ARG A 166 10.76 -16.40 -2.93
CA ARG A 166 10.19 -17.07 -1.74
C ARG A 166 10.70 -16.43 -0.45
N GLU A 167 12.01 -16.29 -0.33
CA GLU A 167 12.66 -15.63 0.82
C GLU A 167 12.13 -14.20 1.01
N ALA A 168 11.91 -13.45 -0.07
CA ALA A 168 11.33 -12.10 0.00
C ALA A 168 9.86 -12.12 0.48
N ARG A 169 9.04 -13.08 0.01
CA ARG A 169 7.65 -13.24 0.48
C ARG A 169 7.58 -13.70 1.94
N GLU A 170 8.49 -14.59 2.35
CA GLU A 170 8.59 -15.05 3.74
C GLU A 170 9.03 -13.92 4.67
N ARG A 171 9.99 -13.10 4.25
CA ARG A 171 10.36 -11.87 4.98
C ARG A 171 9.20 -10.88 5.09
N GLU A 172 8.46 -10.66 4.00
CA GLU A 172 7.29 -9.77 4.03
C GLU A 172 6.18 -10.31 4.96
N LEU A 173 5.95 -11.63 4.96
CA LEU A 173 5.01 -12.28 5.88
C LEU A 173 5.50 -12.16 7.33
N GLN A 174 6.79 -12.39 7.57
CA GLN A 174 7.39 -12.26 8.89
C GLN A 174 7.30 -10.81 9.38
N GLU A 175 7.58 -9.81 8.55
CA GLU A 175 7.39 -8.40 8.88
C GLU A 175 5.92 -8.07 9.20
N GLN A 176 4.96 -8.68 8.49
CA GLN A 176 3.53 -8.53 8.79
C GLN A 176 3.13 -9.19 10.12
N GLN A 177 3.66 -10.38 10.41
CA GLN A 177 3.45 -11.10 11.67
C GLN A 177 4.08 -10.35 12.84
N GLU A 178 5.31 -9.88 12.70
CA GLU A 178 6.01 -9.04 13.69
C GLU A 178 5.28 -7.71 13.89
N ALA A 179 4.73 -7.10 12.84
CA ALA A 179 3.92 -5.89 12.97
C ALA A 179 2.59 -6.14 13.69
N LEU A 180 1.92 -7.26 13.40
CA LEU A 180 0.70 -7.69 14.09
C LEU A 180 0.99 -8.06 15.55
N GLU A 181 2.09 -8.75 15.81
CA GLU A 181 2.53 -9.10 17.15
C GLU A 181 2.95 -7.86 17.93
N ALA A 182 3.63 -6.89 17.30
CA ALA A 182 3.91 -5.60 17.91
C ALA A 182 2.63 -4.79 18.16
N GLU A 183 1.62 -4.87 17.30
CA GLU A 183 0.29 -4.29 17.53
C GLU A 183 -0.39 -4.99 18.72
N ARG A 184 -0.40 -6.32 18.75
CA ARG A 184 -0.91 -7.15 19.87
C ARG A 184 -0.16 -6.89 21.17
N GLN A 185 1.17 -6.72 21.13
CA GLN A 185 2.00 -6.39 22.28
C GLN A 185 1.75 -4.94 22.73
N LYS A 186 1.48 -4.00 21.82
CA LYS A 186 1.01 -2.66 22.19
C LYS A 186 -0.37 -2.71 22.85
N HIS A 187 -1.28 -3.56 22.37
CA HIS A 187 -2.58 -3.81 23.00
C HIS A 187 -2.43 -4.54 24.34
N ALA A 188 -1.53 -5.51 24.48
CA ALA A 188 -1.28 -6.27 25.70
C ALA A 188 -0.50 -5.47 26.76
N ALA A 189 0.49 -4.66 26.36
CA ALA A 189 1.19 -3.72 27.22
C ALA A 189 0.28 -2.55 27.63
N GLY A 190 -0.62 -2.13 26.73
CA GLY A 190 -1.74 -1.23 27.04
C GLY A 190 -2.81 -1.85 27.94
N ASN A 191 -2.75 -3.17 28.22
CA ASN A 191 -3.64 -3.87 29.15
C ASN A 191 -2.99 -4.08 30.54
N SER A 192 -1.68 -3.79 30.69
CA SER A 192 -0.99 -3.78 32.00
C SER A 192 -1.20 -2.45 32.74
N THR A 193 -1.58 -1.41 32.01
CA THR A 193 -2.02 -0.13 32.57
C THR A 193 -3.53 -0.05 32.40
N SER A 194 -4.28 -0.31 33.48
CA SER A 194 -5.73 -0.06 33.56
C SER A 194 -6.10 1.20 32.78
N GLN A 195 -7.20 1.22 32.00
CA GLN A 195 -7.59 2.39 31.19
C GLN A 195 -7.63 3.67 32.04
N LYS A 196 -7.98 3.52 33.31
CA LYS A 196 -7.85 4.53 34.37
C LYS A 196 -6.44 5.14 34.46
N LYS A 197 -5.39 4.34 34.52
CA LYS A 197 -3.99 4.79 34.59
C LYS A 197 -3.55 5.51 33.30
N ALA A 198 -3.97 5.01 32.14
CA ALA A 198 -3.69 5.67 30.86
C ALA A 198 -4.37 7.05 30.76
N TRP A 199 -5.58 7.19 31.31
CA TRP A 199 -6.26 8.46 31.43
C TRP A 199 -5.61 9.40 32.46
N GLU A 200 -5.22 8.88 33.63
CA GLU A 200 -4.50 9.65 34.66
C GLU A 200 -3.18 10.23 34.13
N GLU A 201 -2.42 9.46 33.34
CA GLU A 201 -1.18 9.91 32.68
C GLU A 201 -1.46 10.95 31.58
N TYR A 202 -2.53 10.76 30.80
CA TYR A 202 -2.96 11.75 29.81
C TYR A 202 -3.34 13.09 30.47
N VAL A 203 -4.09 13.06 31.57
CA VAL A 203 -4.46 14.26 32.33
C VAL A 203 -3.24 14.91 32.99
N ALA A 204 -2.31 14.12 33.53
CA ALA A 204 -1.07 14.64 34.11
C ALA A 204 -0.17 15.34 33.07
N SER A 205 -0.16 14.83 31.83
CA SER A 205 0.59 15.41 30.71
C SER A 205 -0.15 16.54 29.97
N HIS A 206 -1.46 16.66 30.18
CA HIS A 206 -2.31 17.73 29.64
C HIS A 206 -3.12 18.38 30.77
N PRO A 207 -2.47 19.15 31.67
CA PRO A 207 -3.16 19.85 32.74
C PRO A 207 -4.23 20.75 32.13
N LEU A 208 -5.50 20.43 32.39
CA LEU A 208 -6.60 21.32 32.07
C LEU A 208 -6.49 22.53 33.00
N GLU A 209 -6.11 23.69 32.47
CA GLU A 209 -6.23 24.96 33.19
C GLU A 209 -7.71 25.34 33.34
N PHE A 210 -8.42 24.61 34.19
CA PHE A 210 -9.71 25.04 34.71
C PHE A 210 -9.59 25.13 36.23
N GLY A 211 -9.04 26.26 36.66
CA GLY A 211 -8.79 26.54 38.08
C GLY A 211 -8.39 27.98 38.35
N GLY A 212 -9.28 28.93 38.05
CA GLY A 212 -9.38 30.22 38.72
C GLY A 212 -8.35 31.28 38.34
N CYS A 213 -8.64 32.09 37.32
CA CYS A 213 -8.00 33.40 37.23
C CYS A 213 -9.03 34.48 36.85
N ASN A 214 -9.30 35.39 37.80
CA ASN A 214 -9.70 36.75 37.48
C ASN A 214 -8.48 37.45 36.86
N GLN A 215 -8.13 37.11 35.63
CA GLN A 215 -7.14 37.89 34.89
C GLN A 215 -7.88 38.95 34.09
N ASN A 216 -7.67 40.21 34.48
CA ASN A 216 -7.91 41.35 33.59
C ASN A 216 -6.99 41.18 32.39
N ILE A 217 -7.55 40.68 31.29
CA ILE A 217 -6.84 40.54 30.02
C ILE A 217 -6.76 41.94 29.39
N GLU A 218 -5.63 42.60 29.58
CA GLU A 218 -5.30 43.78 28.76
C GLU A 218 -4.96 43.32 27.33
N GLN A 219 -5.84 43.66 26.38
CA GLN A 219 -5.61 43.44 24.96
C GLN A 219 -4.46 44.35 24.49
N LYS A 220 -3.24 43.82 24.44
CA LYS A 220 -2.16 44.49 23.71
C LYS A 220 -2.36 44.27 22.22
N HIS A 221 -2.55 45.37 21.48
CA HIS A 221 -2.66 45.35 20.04
C HIS A 221 -1.35 44.84 19.42
N VAL A 222 -1.41 43.67 18.78
CA VAL A 222 -0.28 43.07 18.08
C VAL A 222 -0.29 43.58 16.64
N GLU A 223 0.74 44.33 16.23
CA GLU A 223 0.90 44.73 14.84
C GLU A 223 1.10 43.50 13.94
N HIS A 224 0.07 43.16 13.16
CA HIS A 224 0.12 42.11 12.15
C HIS A 224 0.96 42.58 10.95
N LYS A 225 2.28 42.40 11.01
CA LYS A 225 3.12 42.43 9.81
C LYS A 225 2.93 41.12 9.05
N LEU A 226 1.99 41.10 8.11
CA LEU A 226 1.82 40.02 7.13
C LEU A 226 3.16 39.83 6.40
N LYS A 227 3.91 38.77 6.73
CA LYS A 227 5.05 38.35 5.90
C LYS A 227 4.48 37.91 4.56
N ALA A 228 5.05 38.42 3.47
CA ALA A 228 4.66 37.99 2.13
C ALA A 228 4.75 36.46 2.01
N PRO A 229 3.86 35.81 1.23
CA PRO A 229 3.94 34.38 0.98
C PRO A 229 5.35 34.01 0.49
N PRO A 230 5.94 32.90 0.99
CA PRO A 230 7.26 32.49 0.53
C PRO A 230 7.24 32.28 -0.99
N ALA A 231 8.24 32.84 -1.68
CA ALA A 231 8.39 32.63 -3.11
C ALA A 231 8.58 31.14 -3.42
N ALA A 232 7.94 30.65 -4.49
CA ALA A 232 8.02 29.25 -4.90
C ALA A 232 9.43 28.91 -5.41
N THR A 233 10.30 28.47 -4.50
CA THR A 233 11.62 27.93 -4.85
C THR A 233 11.53 26.46 -5.22
N LYS A 234 12.57 25.95 -5.91
CA LYS A 234 12.67 24.53 -6.27
C LYS A 234 12.69 23.62 -5.04
N GLU A 235 13.24 24.08 -3.90
CA GLU A 235 13.14 23.36 -2.63
C GLU A 235 11.73 23.35 -2.04
N LEU A 236 10.94 24.43 -2.21
CA LEU A 236 9.57 24.52 -1.69
C LEU A 236 8.63 23.51 -2.35
N LEU A 237 8.76 23.34 -3.68
CA LEU A 237 8.00 22.35 -4.44
C LEU A 237 8.27 20.91 -3.95
N ASN A 238 9.52 20.60 -3.60
CA ASN A 238 9.92 19.26 -3.16
C ASN A 238 9.39 18.91 -1.76
N ARG A 239 9.19 19.91 -0.88
CA ARG A 239 8.75 19.70 0.51
C ARG A 239 7.23 19.60 0.65
N THR A 240 6.48 20.29 -0.22
CA THR A 240 5.01 20.36 -0.13
C THR A 240 4.31 19.35 -1.05
N TYR A 241 4.95 18.91 -2.14
CA TYR A 241 4.36 17.94 -3.05
C TYR A 241 5.41 16.99 -3.63
N THR A 242 5.32 15.70 -3.29
CA THR A 242 6.13 14.66 -3.94
C THR A 242 5.37 14.12 -5.16
N PRO A 243 5.70 14.55 -6.40
CA PRO A 243 4.99 14.11 -7.60
C PRO A 243 5.04 12.58 -7.73
N LYS A 244 3.86 11.95 -7.84
CA LYS A 244 3.69 10.50 -7.96
C LYS A 244 3.18 10.15 -9.35
N CYS A 245 3.81 9.20 -10.02
CA CYS A 245 3.30 8.66 -11.28
C CYS A 245 1.98 7.89 -11.05
N PRO A 246 0.90 8.18 -11.80
CA PRO A 246 -0.38 7.49 -11.63
C PRO A 246 -0.34 6.03 -12.07
N ARG A 247 0.65 5.64 -12.90
CA ARG A 247 0.76 4.27 -13.40
C ARG A 247 1.71 3.39 -12.58
N CYS A 248 2.95 3.82 -12.39
CA CYS A 248 3.96 3.02 -11.69
C CYS A 248 4.14 3.40 -10.21
N ALA A 249 3.34 4.35 -9.71
CA ALA A 249 3.37 4.83 -8.33
C ALA A 249 4.71 5.41 -7.84
N THR A 250 5.71 5.55 -8.72
CA THR A 250 7.01 6.12 -8.39
C THR A 250 6.86 7.58 -7.99
N LYS A 251 7.49 7.92 -6.87
CA LYS A 251 7.65 9.28 -6.35
C LYS A 251 8.93 9.89 -6.91
N PHE A 252 8.89 11.14 -7.37
CA PHE A 252 10.08 11.86 -7.85
C PHE A 252 10.49 12.93 -6.85
N MET A 253 11.79 13.01 -6.56
CA MET A 253 12.37 14.07 -5.72
C MET A 253 12.50 15.40 -6.46
N VAL A 254 12.46 15.38 -7.80
CA VAL A 254 12.49 16.57 -8.67
C VAL A 254 11.38 16.39 -9.71
N PRO A 255 10.64 17.45 -10.06
CA PRO A 255 9.67 17.41 -11.15
C PRO A 255 10.27 16.84 -12.44
N PRO A 256 9.65 15.82 -13.06
CA PRO A 256 10.14 15.28 -14.31
C PRO A 256 9.95 16.27 -15.47
N LYS A 257 10.85 16.24 -16.46
CA LYS A 257 10.79 17.10 -17.65
C LYS A 257 9.47 16.89 -18.39
N ALA A 258 8.80 17.99 -18.75
CA ALA A 258 7.48 17.99 -19.41
C ALA A 258 6.41 17.14 -18.66
N TRP A 259 6.63 16.92 -17.36
CA TRP A 259 5.83 16.08 -16.48
C TRP A 259 5.68 14.63 -16.95
N ASP A 260 6.63 14.10 -17.75
CA ASP A 260 6.62 12.70 -18.19
C ASP A 260 7.33 11.78 -17.20
N CYS A 261 6.69 10.69 -16.79
CA CYS A 261 7.33 9.68 -15.96
C CYS A 261 8.50 9.02 -16.72
N PRO A 262 9.77 9.23 -16.30
CA PRO A 262 10.93 8.69 -17.01
C PRO A 262 10.99 7.16 -16.93
N LEU A 263 10.45 6.56 -15.87
CA LEU A 263 10.43 5.10 -15.70
C LEU A 263 9.40 4.43 -16.60
N CYS A 264 8.20 4.99 -16.74
CA CYS A 264 7.19 4.45 -17.65
C CYS A 264 7.63 4.60 -19.11
N LEU A 265 8.24 5.74 -19.46
CA LEU A 265 8.78 5.95 -20.79
C LEU A 265 9.88 4.92 -21.10
N ARG A 266 10.84 4.72 -20.19
CA ARG A 266 11.90 3.71 -20.37
C ARG A 266 11.37 2.27 -20.42
N ARG A 267 10.46 1.89 -19.51
CA ARG A 267 10.02 0.50 -19.35
C ARG A 267 8.94 0.07 -20.34
N THR A 268 8.09 1.00 -20.77
CA THR A 268 6.89 0.68 -21.56
C THR A 268 6.74 1.52 -22.82
N ARG A 269 7.64 2.48 -23.07
CA ARG A 269 7.55 3.46 -24.17
C ARG A 269 6.25 4.29 -24.18
N LEU A 270 5.56 4.36 -23.05
CA LEU A 270 4.34 5.14 -22.91
C LEU A 270 4.63 6.45 -22.17
N HIS A 271 4.13 7.56 -22.72
CA HIS A 271 4.18 8.88 -22.11
C HIS A 271 3.11 9.01 -21.03
N ILE A 272 3.48 8.61 -19.81
CA ILE A 272 2.60 8.75 -18.65
C ILE A 272 2.86 10.09 -17.99
N LYS A 273 1.85 10.94 -18.00
CA LYS A 273 1.92 12.27 -17.41
C LYS A 273 1.70 12.22 -15.90
N VAL A 274 2.58 12.91 -15.19
CA VAL A 274 2.51 13.17 -13.76
C VAL A 274 1.71 14.45 -13.55
N TRP A 275 0.87 14.49 -12.53
CA TRP A 275 0.06 15.67 -12.25
C TRP A 275 0.94 16.86 -11.88
N GLN A 276 0.76 17.98 -12.61
CA GLN A 276 1.48 19.22 -12.37
C GLN A 276 0.84 19.93 -11.16
N PRO A 277 1.59 20.36 -10.14
CA PRO A 277 1.05 21.13 -9.01
C PRO A 277 0.60 22.52 -9.44
N ASP A 278 -0.43 23.06 -8.78
CA ASP A 278 -0.92 24.43 -9.02
C ASP A 278 0.21 25.45 -8.99
N ASP A 279 1.06 25.45 -7.97
CA ASP A 279 2.11 26.47 -7.77
C ASP A 279 3.36 26.28 -8.64
N SER A 280 3.37 25.29 -9.54
CA SER A 280 4.54 24.99 -10.37
C SER A 280 4.70 25.90 -11.60
N SER A 281 3.65 26.63 -11.99
CA SER A 281 3.67 27.57 -13.11
C SER A 281 2.63 28.67 -12.91
N SER A 282 2.98 29.90 -13.28
CA SER A 282 2.04 31.03 -13.41
C SER A 282 1.59 31.26 -14.84
N GLU A 283 1.92 30.37 -15.77
CA GLU A 283 1.62 30.49 -17.20
C GLU A 283 0.94 29.22 -17.72
N CYS A 284 0.09 29.39 -18.74
CA CYS A 284 -0.55 28.30 -19.45
C CYS A 284 0.48 27.47 -20.24
N MET A 285 0.45 26.15 -20.09
CA MET A 285 1.37 25.24 -20.78
C MET A 285 1.06 25.02 -22.28
N ILE A 286 0.13 25.78 -22.85
CA ILE A 286 -0.24 25.75 -24.28
C ILE A 286 0.03 27.12 -24.91
N CYS A 287 -0.65 28.16 -24.43
CA CYS A 287 -0.52 29.51 -25.02
C CYS A 287 0.50 30.40 -24.30
N HIS A 288 1.11 29.94 -23.21
CA HIS A 288 2.08 30.69 -22.40
C HIS A 288 1.57 32.01 -21.81
N THR A 289 0.27 32.29 -21.90
CA THR A 289 -0.35 33.44 -21.25
C THR A 289 -0.41 33.23 -19.73
N GLY A 290 -0.24 34.32 -18.97
CA GLY A 290 -0.34 34.29 -17.52
C GLY A 290 -1.69 33.73 -17.03
N ILE A 291 -1.64 32.83 -16.05
CA ILE A 291 -2.79 32.25 -15.37
C ILE A 291 -2.79 32.64 -13.89
N GLY A 292 -3.81 33.40 -13.51
CA GLY A 292 -4.08 33.73 -12.11
C GLY A 292 -4.52 32.50 -11.32
N ARG A 293 -4.46 32.57 -9.99
CA ARG A 293 -4.76 31.46 -9.08
C ARG A 293 -6.15 30.84 -9.30
N PHE A 294 -7.16 31.65 -9.63
CA PHE A 294 -8.54 31.21 -9.85
C PHE A 294 -8.84 30.80 -11.30
N SER A 295 -7.94 31.09 -12.24
CA SER A 295 -8.07 30.75 -13.67
C SER A 295 -7.17 29.56 -14.05
N ARG A 296 -6.67 28.80 -13.07
CA ARG A 296 -5.86 27.60 -13.30
C ARG A 296 -6.76 26.40 -13.49
N HIS A 297 -6.53 25.69 -14.58
CA HIS A 297 -7.20 24.42 -14.84
C HIS A 297 -6.18 23.36 -15.16
N HIS A 298 -6.50 22.13 -14.78
CA HIS A 298 -5.68 20.98 -15.12
C HIS A 298 -6.35 20.17 -16.23
N CYS A 299 -5.57 19.75 -17.22
CA CYS A 299 -6.02 18.74 -18.17
C CYS A 299 -6.07 17.37 -17.47
N ARG A 300 -7.23 16.71 -17.44
CA ARG A 300 -7.34 15.38 -16.80
C ARG A 300 -6.69 14.25 -17.62
N SER A 301 -6.37 14.51 -18.89
CA SER A 301 -5.62 13.58 -19.74
C SER A 301 -4.11 13.67 -19.54
N CYS A 302 -3.55 14.88 -19.43
CA CYS A 302 -2.09 15.09 -19.43
C CYS A 302 -1.54 15.82 -18.19
N GLY A 303 -2.39 16.19 -17.23
CA GLY A 303 -2.00 16.78 -15.95
C GLY A 303 -1.45 18.21 -15.98
N ARG A 304 -1.30 18.84 -17.16
CA ARG A 304 -0.73 20.19 -17.31
C ARG A 304 -1.67 21.30 -16.81
N LEU A 305 -1.07 22.39 -16.32
CA LEU A 305 -1.74 23.66 -16.03
C LEU A 305 -2.04 24.44 -17.31
N VAL A 306 -3.32 24.78 -17.51
CA VAL A 306 -3.83 25.46 -18.69
C VAL A 306 -4.86 26.53 -18.29
N CYS A 307 -4.99 27.57 -19.12
CA CYS A 307 -6.05 28.56 -18.99
C CYS A 307 -7.40 27.97 -19.44
N ASP A 308 -8.49 28.71 -19.20
CA ASP A 308 -9.83 28.24 -19.57
C ASP A 308 -9.97 28.10 -21.09
N THR A 309 -9.45 29.08 -21.85
CA THR A 309 -9.46 29.09 -23.32
C THR A 309 -8.79 27.85 -23.91
N CYS A 310 -7.66 27.41 -23.36
CA CYS A 310 -6.94 26.22 -23.85
C CYS A 310 -7.50 24.89 -23.31
N SER A 311 -8.64 24.92 -22.61
CA SER A 311 -9.25 23.75 -21.98
C SER A 311 -10.78 23.75 -22.07
N MET A 312 -11.32 24.29 -23.17
CA MET A 312 -12.77 24.34 -23.39
C MET A 312 -13.38 22.95 -23.69
N THR A 313 -12.56 22.00 -24.13
CA THR A 313 -13.02 20.65 -24.50
C THR A 313 -13.16 19.74 -23.28
N LYS A 314 -14.17 18.85 -23.30
CA LYS A 314 -14.32 17.75 -22.34
C LYS A 314 -14.27 16.40 -23.06
N ALA A 315 -13.72 15.36 -22.42
CA ALA A 315 -13.69 13.99 -22.94
C ALA A 315 -13.83 12.96 -21.82
N VAL A 316 -14.37 11.79 -22.16
CA VAL A 316 -14.38 10.60 -21.28
C VAL A 316 -13.04 9.89 -21.44
N ILE A 317 -12.39 9.50 -20.34
CA ILE A 317 -11.04 8.88 -20.36
C ILE A 317 -11.06 7.62 -19.49
N PRO A 318 -11.63 6.50 -19.98
CA PRO A 318 -11.77 5.27 -19.19
C PRO A 318 -10.42 4.70 -18.73
N ALA A 319 -9.37 4.83 -19.56
CA ALA A 319 -8.02 4.36 -19.23
C ALA A 319 -7.41 5.04 -17.99
N LEU A 320 -7.91 6.21 -17.59
CA LEU A 320 -7.50 6.93 -16.38
C LEU A 320 -8.59 6.93 -15.30
N GLY A 321 -9.65 6.14 -15.46
CA GLY A 321 -10.76 6.03 -14.50
C GLY A 321 -11.81 7.15 -14.60
N PHE A 322 -11.74 8.01 -15.61
CA PHE A 322 -12.75 9.04 -15.84
C PHE A 322 -13.87 8.52 -16.73
N ASN A 323 -14.92 7.99 -16.10
CA ASN A 323 -16.11 7.48 -16.77
C ASN A 323 -17.11 8.58 -17.18
N VAL A 324 -16.83 9.84 -16.84
CA VAL A 324 -17.64 11.02 -17.18
C VAL A 324 -16.79 12.03 -17.94
N ALA A 325 -17.43 12.85 -18.78
CA ALA A 325 -16.74 13.85 -19.59
C ALA A 325 -16.04 14.89 -18.70
N THR A 326 -14.71 14.89 -18.72
CA THR A 326 -13.86 15.72 -17.89
C THR A 326 -13.02 16.67 -18.73
N LYS A 327 -12.59 17.80 -18.13
CA LYS A 327 -11.88 18.88 -18.83
C LYS A 327 -10.52 18.40 -19.34
N ILE A 328 -10.28 18.60 -20.62
CA ILE A 328 -9.00 18.31 -21.29
C ILE A 328 -8.51 19.54 -22.04
N CYS A 329 -7.21 19.60 -22.28
CA CYS A 329 -6.62 20.67 -23.06
C CYS A 329 -6.72 20.42 -24.57
N ASP A 330 -6.54 21.47 -25.36
CA ASP A 330 -6.72 21.40 -26.82
C ASP A 330 -5.77 20.41 -27.49
N ASP A 331 -4.51 20.31 -27.04
CA ASP A 331 -3.56 19.28 -27.49
C ASP A 331 -4.15 17.86 -27.35
N CYS A 332 -4.69 17.54 -26.18
CA CYS A 332 -5.28 16.24 -25.88
C CYS A 332 -6.56 16.00 -26.68
N ALA A 333 -7.36 17.03 -26.88
CA ALA A 333 -8.55 16.96 -27.71
C ALA A 333 -8.21 16.65 -29.17
N GLN A 334 -7.16 17.27 -29.70
CA GLN A 334 -6.68 17.00 -31.06
C GLN A 334 -6.09 15.59 -31.22
N LEU A 335 -5.31 15.12 -30.24
CA LEU A 335 -4.75 13.76 -30.23
C LEU A 335 -5.85 12.69 -30.23
N GLY A 336 -6.90 12.88 -29.41
CA GLY A 336 -8.06 11.98 -29.38
C GLY A 336 -8.79 11.91 -30.72
N ARG A 337 -8.97 13.04 -31.43
CA ARG A 337 -9.61 13.10 -32.75
C ARG A 337 -8.85 12.35 -33.85
N ARG A 338 -7.51 12.31 -33.78
CA ARG A 338 -6.68 11.59 -34.76
C ARG A 338 -6.77 10.07 -34.64
N LEU A 339 -7.02 9.54 -33.45
CA LEU A 339 -7.17 8.09 -33.23
C LEU A 339 -8.51 7.55 -33.75
N VAL A 340 -9.54 8.40 -33.87
CA VAL A 340 -10.86 7.99 -34.39
C VAL A 340 -11.00 8.12 -35.91
N SER A 341 -10.11 8.88 -36.55
CA SER A 341 -10.19 9.21 -37.98
C SER A 341 -9.32 8.32 -38.89
N ASN A 342 -8.65 7.32 -38.33
CA ASN A 342 -7.85 6.29 -39.03
C ASN A 342 -8.45 4.89 -38.81
N GLN A 343 -9.78 4.78 -38.96
CA GLN A 343 -10.47 3.49 -39.12
C GLN A 343 -11.12 3.43 -40.49
#